data_AF-A0A2H6BLX5-F1
#
_entry.id   AF-A0A2H6BLX5-F1
#
_cell.length_a   1.000
_cell.length_b   1.000
_cell.length_c   1.000
_cell.angle_alpha   90.00
_cell.angle_beta   90.00
_cell.angle_gamma   90.00
#
_symmetry.space_group_name_H-M   'P 1'
#
loop_
_entity.id
_entity.type
_entity.pdbx_description
1 polymer ?
#
loop_
_entity_poly.entity_id
_entity_poly.type
_entity_poly.pdbx_seq_one_letter_code
_entity_poly.pdbx_strand_id
1 'polypeptide(L)'
;MPSKLTSSIRWLTRRLGFELTQFPPPDFDNFTLHVIKSVKSYTMTSPERIHSVCESINYIAKNRIPGDIVECGVWKGGSMMAIAMTLLKQQDTSRELWLFDTFEGMSTPTKKDISAYGKSAFEMLKKSSKNEQESVWCYSSLDEVKQAVYSIGYPKGKIRFIKGKVEDTIPQSIPQKIALLRLDTDWYESTHHELVHLFPLLSPGGVIIIDDYGYWQGARQATDDYIEKNQIKILLNRIDDTGRIAIKLPS
;
A
#
# COMPACT_ATOMS: atom_id res chain seq x y z
N MET A 1 29.74 -18.63 3.46
CA MET A 1 30.64 -17.51 3.79
C MET A 1 30.78 -16.62 2.55
N PRO A 2 30.51 -15.31 2.63
CA PRO A 2 30.72 -14.41 1.50
C PRO A 2 32.21 -14.37 1.11
N SER A 3 32.51 -14.34 -0.19
CA SER A 3 33.89 -14.29 -0.68
C SER A 3 34.59 -12.97 -0.33
N LYS A 4 35.93 -12.95 -0.26
CA LYS A 4 36.71 -11.71 -0.02
C LYS A 4 36.36 -10.58 -1.01
N LEU A 5 35.99 -10.94 -2.24
CA LEU A 5 35.54 -10.00 -3.28
C LEU A 5 34.19 -9.35 -2.90
N THR A 6 33.20 -10.14 -2.47
CA THR A 6 31.91 -9.61 -1.99
C THR A 6 32.04 -8.74 -0.72
N SER A 7 33.06 -9.01 0.09
CA SER A 7 33.34 -8.24 1.31
C SER A 7 33.87 -6.84 0.98
N SER A 8 34.78 -6.74 0.02
CA SER A 8 35.39 -5.48 -0.43
C SER A 8 34.38 -4.59 -1.16
N ILE A 9 33.53 -5.20 -1.99
CA ILE A 9 32.44 -4.51 -2.69
C ILE A 9 31.43 -3.96 -1.67
N ARG A 10 30.97 -4.77 -0.70
CA ARG A 10 30.06 -4.31 0.36
C ARG A 10 30.64 -3.17 1.20
N TRP A 11 31.93 -3.22 1.51
CA TRP A 11 32.60 -2.14 2.23
C TRP A 11 32.62 -0.83 1.42
N LEU A 12 32.97 -0.91 0.14
CA LEU A 12 33.00 0.25 -0.74
C LEU A 12 31.61 0.87 -0.91
N THR A 13 30.57 0.06 -1.15
CA THR A 13 29.21 0.58 -1.29
C THR A 13 28.73 1.23 -0.01
N ARG A 14 29.00 0.64 1.17
CA ARG A 14 28.61 1.23 2.46
C ARG A 14 29.28 2.59 2.68
N ARG A 15 30.54 2.75 2.28
CA ARG A 15 31.23 4.05 2.35
C ARG A 15 30.59 5.12 1.45
N LEU A 16 29.96 4.69 0.35
CA LEU A 16 29.21 5.56 -0.55
C LEU A 16 27.75 5.76 -0.10
N GLY A 17 27.34 5.21 1.06
CA GLY A 17 25.97 5.30 1.57
C GLY A 17 25.00 4.26 1.00
N PHE A 18 25.50 3.25 0.28
CA PHE A 18 24.69 2.19 -0.31
C PHE A 18 24.92 0.84 0.38
N GLU A 19 23.84 0.11 0.65
CA GLU A 19 23.94 -1.25 1.17
C GLU A 19 23.60 -2.28 0.08
N LEU A 20 24.52 -3.23 -0.14
CA LEU A 20 24.27 -4.35 -1.04
C LEU A 20 23.70 -5.53 -0.26
N THR A 21 22.41 -5.76 -0.46
CA THR A 21 21.67 -6.89 0.08
C THR A 21 21.55 -8.01 -0.95
N GLN A 22 21.31 -9.23 -0.48
CA GLN A 22 21.00 -10.36 -1.36
C GLN A 22 19.49 -10.34 -1.66
N PHE A 23 19.12 -10.53 -2.92
CA PHE A 23 17.72 -10.64 -3.33
C PHE A 23 17.48 -12.01 -4.01
N PRO A 24 16.37 -12.71 -3.70
CA PRO A 24 15.38 -12.35 -2.69
C PRO A 24 15.91 -12.52 -1.25
N PRO A 25 15.29 -11.83 -0.26
CA PRO A 25 15.53 -12.12 1.15
C PRO A 25 15.24 -13.59 1.49
N PRO A 26 16.01 -14.21 2.41
CA PRO A 26 15.93 -15.64 2.69
C PRO A 26 14.61 -16.08 3.34
N ASP A 27 13.85 -15.13 3.91
CA ASP A 27 12.55 -15.33 4.53
C ASP A 27 11.37 -15.29 3.54
N PHE A 28 11.61 -14.95 2.27
CA PHE A 28 10.55 -14.94 1.26
C PHE A 28 10.27 -16.37 0.77
N ASP A 29 9.06 -16.86 1.04
CA ASP A 29 8.63 -18.18 0.56
C ASP A 29 8.40 -18.23 -0.97
N ASN A 30 8.41 -19.43 -1.54
CA ASN A 30 8.24 -19.63 -2.99
C ASN A 30 6.91 -19.09 -3.53
N PHE A 31 5.85 -19.10 -2.72
CA PHE A 31 4.55 -18.59 -3.14
C PHE A 31 4.59 -17.07 -3.23
N THR A 32 5.14 -16.39 -2.22
CA THR A 32 5.28 -14.93 -2.20
C THR A 32 6.20 -14.46 -3.33
N LEU A 33 7.28 -15.19 -3.63
CA LEU A 33 8.12 -14.90 -4.80
C LEU A 33 7.34 -15.04 -6.12
N HIS A 34 6.47 -16.04 -6.23
CA HIS A 34 5.58 -16.17 -7.38
C HIS A 34 4.60 -14.99 -7.47
N VAL A 35 3.97 -14.59 -6.36
CA VAL A 35 3.07 -13.42 -6.31
C VAL A 35 3.80 -12.16 -6.74
N ILE A 36 4.96 -11.85 -6.14
CA ILE A 36 5.79 -10.68 -6.48
C ILE A 36 6.08 -10.65 -7.99
N LYS A 37 6.47 -11.79 -8.58
CA LYS A 37 6.73 -11.88 -10.01
C LYS A 37 5.47 -11.63 -10.85
N SER A 38 4.33 -12.17 -10.44
CA SER A 38 3.06 -12.07 -11.15
C SER A 38 2.48 -10.66 -11.15
N VAL A 39 2.67 -9.90 -10.06
CA VAL A 39 2.10 -8.55 -9.91
C VAL A 39 3.07 -7.42 -10.30
N LYS A 40 4.33 -7.74 -10.63
CA LYS A 40 5.40 -6.76 -10.89
C LYS A 40 5.04 -5.67 -11.91
N SER A 41 4.27 -6.00 -12.94
CA SER A 41 3.85 -5.03 -13.97
C SER A 41 2.63 -4.17 -13.57
N TYR A 42 2.04 -4.46 -12.41
CA TYR A 42 0.79 -3.87 -11.90
C TYR A 42 0.99 -3.12 -10.57
N THR A 43 2.20 -3.07 -10.03
CA THR A 43 2.52 -2.31 -8.81
C THR A 43 3.86 -1.57 -8.94
N MET A 44 3.96 -0.40 -8.34
CA MET A 44 5.24 0.32 -8.15
C MET A 44 5.84 0.04 -6.76
N THR A 45 5.16 -0.76 -5.94
CA THR A 45 5.61 -1.09 -4.59
C THR A 45 6.78 -2.06 -4.63
N SER A 46 7.58 -2.03 -3.56
CA SER A 46 8.72 -2.93 -3.41
C SER A 46 8.27 -4.39 -3.21
N PRO A 47 9.14 -5.36 -3.54
CA PRO A 47 8.92 -6.75 -3.15
C PRO A 47 8.62 -6.93 -1.65
N GLU A 48 9.23 -6.11 -0.78
CA GLU A 48 9.03 -6.08 0.67
C GLU A 48 7.61 -5.64 1.05
N ARG A 49 7.04 -4.64 0.35
CA ARG A 49 5.65 -4.21 0.53
C ARG A 49 4.65 -5.28 0.05
N ILE A 50 4.89 -5.90 -1.10
CA ILE A 50 4.05 -7.02 -1.56
C ILE A 50 4.13 -8.21 -0.60
N HIS A 51 5.33 -8.55 -0.12
CA HIS A 51 5.52 -9.58 0.90
C HIS A 51 4.74 -9.25 2.18
N SER A 52 4.80 -8.00 2.65
CA SER A 52 4.08 -7.55 3.85
C SER A 52 2.57 -7.66 3.71
N VAL A 53 2.03 -7.37 2.51
CA VAL A 53 0.61 -7.57 2.21
C VAL A 53 0.23 -9.05 2.23
N CYS A 54 1.03 -9.93 1.63
CA CYS A 54 0.82 -11.39 1.71
C CYS A 54 0.82 -11.88 3.16
N GLU A 55 1.81 -11.47 3.96
CA GLU A 55 1.90 -11.84 5.37
C GLU A 55 0.74 -11.29 6.20
N SER A 56 0.26 -10.10 5.89
CA SER A 56 -0.93 -9.52 6.54
C SER A 56 -2.17 -10.38 6.29
N ILE A 57 -2.38 -10.86 5.07
CA ILE A 57 -3.50 -11.75 4.74
C ILE A 57 -3.34 -13.11 5.43
N ASN A 58 -2.14 -13.69 5.42
CA ASN A 58 -1.86 -14.94 6.14
C ASN A 58 -2.17 -14.80 7.63
N TYR A 59 -1.73 -13.70 8.25
CA TYR A 59 -2.01 -13.36 9.64
C TYR A 59 -3.51 -13.20 9.91
N ILE A 60 -4.22 -12.43 9.09
CA ILE A 60 -5.67 -12.17 9.22
C ILE A 60 -6.46 -13.48 9.11
N ALA A 61 -6.16 -14.32 8.12
CA ALA A 61 -6.82 -15.60 7.93
C ALA A 61 -6.55 -16.56 9.11
N LYS A 62 -5.29 -16.70 9.51
CA LYS A 62 -4.87 -17.55 10.63
C LYS A 62 -5.55 -17.18 11.95
N ASN A 63 -5.69 -15.88 12.23
CA ASN A 63 -6.28 -15.38 13.47
C ASN A 63 -7.78 -15.09 13.36
N ARG A 64 -8.40 -15.38 12.20
CA ARG A 64 -9.83 -15.16 11.94
C ARG A 64 -10.26 -13.72 12.25
N ILE A 65 -9.40 -12.75 11.92
CA ILE A 65 -9.73 -11.33 12.14
C ILE A 65 -10.90 -10.97 11.22
N PRO A 66 -12.03 -10.47 11.76
CA PRO A 66 -13.21 -10.20 10.96
C PRO A 66 -13.05 -8.90 10.16
N GLY A 67 -13.68 -8.84 8.99
CA GLY A 67 -13.75 -7.64 8.16
C GLY A 67 -13.23 -7.83 6.75
N ASP A 68 -13.53 -6.83 5.93
CA ASP A 68 -13.15 -6.76 4.53
C ASP A 68 -11.72 -6.21 4.36
N ILE A 69 -11.24 -6.23 3.12
CA ILE A 69 -9.94 -5.70 2.75
C ILE A 69 -10.13 -4.39 1.98
N VAL A 70 -9.45 -3.34 2.40
CA VAL A 70 -9.54 -2.01 1.80
C VAL A 70 -8.18 -1.52 1.36
N GLU A 71 -8.11 -1.03 0.13
CA GLU A 71 -6.97 -0.28 -0.40
C GLU A 71 -7.46 1.05 -0.97
N CYS A 72 -6.80 2.13 -0.57
CA CYS A 72 -7.01 3.48 -1.06
C CYS A 72 -5.78 3.92 -1.85
N GLY A 73 -5.97 4.19 -3.15
CA GLY A 73 -4.88 4.33 -4.12
C GLY A 73 -4.39 2.96 -4.57
N VAL A 74 -4.89 2.48 -5.71
CA VAL A 74 -4.62 1.12 -6.21
C VAL A 74 -3.75 1.10 -7.46
N TRP A 75 -3.67 2.21 -8.19
CA TRP A 75 -2.99 2.29 -9.49
C TRP A 75 -3.47 1.19 -10.44
N LYS A 76 -2.58 0.28 -10.87
CA LYS A 76 -2.89 -0.87 -11.74
C LYS A 76 -3.40 -2.10 -10.97
N GLY A 77 -3.54 -2.00 -9.65
CA GLY A 77 -4.16 -3.00 -8.79
C GLY A 77 -3.23 -4.12 -8.31
N GLY A 78 -1.91 -4.02 -8.48
CA GLY A 78 -0.98 -5.12 -8.18
C GLY A 78 -0.97 -5.56 -6.71
N SER A 79 -1.13 -4.63 -5.76
CA SER A 79 -1.26 -4.98 -4.33
C SER A 79 -2.57 -5.74 -4.06
N MET A 80 -3.68 -5.31 -4.64
CA MET A 80 -4.96 -6.02 -4.58
C MET A 80 -4.94 -7.39 -5.29
N MET A 81 -4.17 -7.52 -6.37
CA MET A 81 -3.91 -8.83 -7.00
C MET A 81 -3.15 -9.75 -6.04
N ALA A 82 -2.12 -9.26 -5.35
CA ALA A 82 -1.38 -10.02 -4.36
C ALA A 82 -2.27 -10.46 -3.17
N ILE A 83 -3.13 -9.56 -2.70
CA ILE A 83 -4.17 -9.85 -1.68
C ILE A 83 -5.07 -10.98 -2.16
N ALA A 84 -5.65 -10.84 -3.35
CA ALA A 84 -6.58 -11.81 -3.93
C ALA A 84 -5.93 -13.18 -4.12
N MET A 85 -4.70 -13.24 -4.64
CA MET A 85 -3.93 -14.49 -4.78
C MET A 85 -3.69 -15.16 -3.42
N THR A 86 -3.36 -14.37 -2.40
CA THR A 86 -3.08 -14.89 -1.04
C THR A 86 -4.36 -15.39 -0.36
N LEU A 87 -5.48 -14.67 -0.50
CA LEU A 87 -6.78 -15.11 -0.02
C LEU A 87 -7.23 -16.43 -0.67
N LEU A 88 -7.03 -16.58 -1.99
CA LEU A 88 -7.30 -17.83 -2.69
C LEU A 88 -6.43 -18.99 -2.19
N LYS A 89 -5.14 -18.75 -1.92
CA LYS A 89 -4.26 -19.76 -1.28
C LYS A 89 -4.79 -20.18 0.10
N GLN A 90 -5.34 -19.23 0.87
CA GLN A 90 -5.95 -19.49 2.18
C GLN A 90 -7.37 -20.07 2.08
N GLN A 91 -7.91 -20.24 0.86
CA GLN A 91 -9.29 -20.67 0.60
C GLN A 91 -10.34 -19.74 1.25
N ASP A 92 -9.99 -18.47 1.48
CA ASP A 92 -10.89 -17.47 2.04
C ASP A 92 -11.44 -16.57 0.93
N THR A 93 -12.70 -16.80 0.56
CA THR A 93 -13.45 -15.97 -0.39
C THR A 93 -14.62 -15.25 0.28
N SER A 94 -14.60 -15.20 1.61
CA SER A 94 -15.69 -14.62 2.40
C SER A 94 -15.68 -13.08 2.37
N ARG A 95 -14.48 -12.51 2.20
CA ARG A 95 -14.20 -11.07 2.32
C ARG A 95 -14.48 -10.31 1.04
N GLU A 96 -14.98 -9.09 1.17
CA GLU A 96 -15.02 -8.16 0.06
C GLU A 96 -13.67 -7.43 -0.08
N LEU A 97 -13.32 -7.11 -1.33
CA LEU A 97 -12.15 -6.35 -1.72
C LEU A 97 -12.61 -4.97 -2.19
N TRP A 98 -12.24 -3.93 -1.45
CA TRP A 98 -12.62 -2.54 -1.73
C TRP A 98 -11.42 -1.79 -2.28
N LEU A 99 -11.55 -1.34 -3.53
CA LEU A 99 -10.53 -0.63 -4.29
C LEU A 99 -11.00 0.80 -4.52
N PHE A 100 -10.49 1.74 -3.73
CA PHE A 100 -10.75 3.17 -3.90
C PHE A 100 -9.64 3.80 -4.73
N ASP A 101 -10.00 4.42 -5.84
CA ASP A 101 -9.05 5.16 -6.68
C ASP A 101 -9.81 6.15 -7.57
N THR A 102 -9.12 7.19 -8.02
CA THR A 102 -9.67 8.08 -9.04
C THR A 102 -9.85 7.36 -10.37
N PHE A 103 -8.98 6.37 -10.65
CA PHE A 103 -8.79 5.74 -11.96
C PHE A 103 -8.53 6.76 -13.09
N GLU A 104 -8.04 7.93 -12.70
CA GLU A 104 -7.81 9.10 -13.54
C GLU A 104 -6.45 9.77 -13.22
N GLY A 105 -5.65 9.12 -12.38
CA GLY A 105 -4.33 9.58 -11.92
C GLY A 105 -4.39 10.38 -10.61
N MET A 106 -3.25 10.98 -10.25
CA MET A 106 -3.10 11.66 -8.95
C MET A 106 -4.01 12.90 -8.78
N SER A 107 -4.52 13.07 -7.56
CA SER A 107 -5.12 14.32 -7.09
C SER A 107 -4.08 15.45 -7.02
N THR A 108 -4.55 16.70 -7.08
CA THR A 108 -3.65 17.87 -6.93
C THR A 108 -3.10 17.94 -5.51
N PRO A 109 -1.76 17.92 -5.32
CA PRO A 109 -1.16 18.02 -4.00
C PRO A 109 -1.22 19.43 -3.45
N THR A 110 -1.02 19.53 -2.14
CA THR A 110 -0.96 20.76 -1.35
C THR A 110 0.48 21.14 -1.02
N LYS A 111 0.66 22.22 -0.23
CA LYS A 111 1.97 22.66 0.26
C LYS A 111 2.59 21.70 1.29
N LYS A 112 1.79 20.83 1.91
CA LYS A 112 2.27 19.83 2.89
C LYS A 112 2.94 18.63 2.20
N ASP A 113 2.64 18.43 0.93
CA ASP A 113 3.08 17.27 0.15
C ASP A 113 4.49 17.51 -0.40
N ILE A 114 5.45 17.33 0.50
CA ILE A 114 6.89 17.48 0.25
C ILE A 114 7.51 16.08 0.37
N SER A 115 8.37 15.71 -0.58
CA SER A 115 9.07 14.43 -0.50
C SER A 115 10.10 14.41 0.63
N ALA A 116 10.60 13.23 0.98
CA ALA A 116 11.66 13.04 1.98
C ALA A 116 12.95 13.80 1.64
N TYR A 117 13.11 14.22 0.38
CA TYR A 117 14.24 14.99 -0.13
C TYR A 117 13.97 16.50 -0.23
N GLY A 118 12.86 16.99 0.33
CA GLY A 118 12.52 18.41 0.36
C GLY A 118 11.96 18.97 -0.96
N LYS A 119 11.53 18.12 -1.90
CA LYS A 119 10.94 18.57 -3.17
C LYS A 119 9.42 18.64 -3.07
N SER A 120 8.82 19.72 -3.56
CA SER A 120 7.36 19.87 -3.61
C SER A 120 6.74 18.92 -4.65
N ALA A 121 5.73 18.16 -4.25
CA ALA A 121 4.93 17.32 -5.16
C ALA A 121 4.29 18.16 -6.28
N PHE A 122 3.83 19.38 -5.97
CA PHE A 122 3.26 20.29 -6.94
C PHE A 122 4.25 20.66 -8.06
N GLU A 123 5.50 20.94 -7.70
CA GLU A 123 6.55 21.23 -8.69
C GLU A 123 6.93 20.00 -9.51
N MET A 124 6.93 18.82 -8.90
CA MET A 124 7.20 17.55 -9.58
C MET A 124 6.12 17.24 -10.62
N LEU A 125 4.84 17.34 -10.24
CA LEU A 125 3.71 17.11 -11.15
C LEU A 125 3.64 18.12 -12.28
N LYS A 126 3.92 19.41 -12.01
CA LYS A 126 3.95 20.46 -13.04
C LYS A 126 5.03 20.24 -14.10
N LYS A 127 6.15 19.61 -13.72
CA LYS A 127 7.26 19.29 -14.64
C LYS A 127 6.98 18.02 -15.47
N SER A 128 6.07 17.15 -15.03
CA SER A 128 5.67 15.95 -15.76
C SER A 128 4.54 16.24 -16.76
N SER A 129 4.72 15.86 -18.02
CA SER A 129 3.64 15.91 -19.01
C SER A 129 2.65 14.75 -18.74
N LYS A 130 1.33 15.01 -18.84
CA LYS A 130 0.29 13.97 -18.66
C LYS A 130 0.37 12.83 -19.69
N ASN A 131 1.12 13.02 -20.78
CA ASN A 131 1.15 12.13 -21.95
C ASN A 131 2.38 11.22 -22.01
N GLU A 132 3.28 11.27 -21.03
CA GLU A 132 4.40 10.31 -20.95
C GLU A 132 3.93 8.99 -20.33
N GLN A 133 4.32 7.86 -20.93
CA GLN A 133 3.98 6.51 -20.47
C GLN A 133 4.59 6.17 -19.09
N GLU A 134 5.54 6.98 -18.62
CA GLU A 134 6.10 7.00 -17.27
C GLU A 134 5.75 8.30 -16.52
N SER A 135 4.61 8.91 -16.83
CA SER A 135 4.21 10.15 -16.17
C SER A 135 4.01 9.91 -14.67
N VAL A 136 4.50 10.86 -13.87
CA VAL A 136 4.29 10.95 -12.40
C VAL A 136 2.80 10.90 -12.03
N TRP A 137 1.92 11.08 -13.01
CA TRP A 137 0.47 11.03 -12.84
C TRP A 137 -0.09 9.65 -12.51
N CYS A 138 0.70 8.57 -12.59
CA CYS A 138 0.30 7.20 -12.22
C CYS A 138 -1.09 6.83 -12.79
N TYR A 139 -1.32 7.14 -14.07
CA TYR A 139 -2.62 6.91 -14.69
C TYR A 139 -2.84 5.42 -14.99
N SER A 140 -3.99 4.89 -14.59
CA SER A 140 -4.54 3.63 -15.11
C SER A 140 -6.07 3.73 -15.13
N SER A 141 -6.67 3.32 -16.23
CA SER A 141 -8.13 3.38 -16.38
C SER A 141 -8.81 2.27 -15.58
N LEU A 142 -10.05 2.51 -15.12
CA LEU A 142 -10.82 1.54 -14.35
C LEU A 142 -10.96 0.18 -15.08
N ASP A 143 -11.05 0.18 -16.41
CA ASP A 143 -11.20 -1.06 -17.18
C ASP A 143 -9.91 -1.88 -17.21
N GLU A 144 -8.73 -1.23 -17.30
CA GLU A 144 -7.44 -1.93 -17.19
C GLU A 144 -7.27 -2.57 -15.80
N VAL A 145 -7.61 -1.83 -14.74
CA VAL A 145 -7.52 -2.35 -13.37
C VAL A 145 -8.49 -3.51 -13.17
N LYS A 146 -9.74 -3.39 -13.66
CA LYS A 146 -10.71 -4.49 -13.63
C LYS A 146 -10.20 -5.73 -14.35
N GLN A 147 -9.64 -5.58 -15.56
CA GLN A 147 -9.07 -6.71 -16.31
C GLN A 147 -7.95 -7.39 -15.52
N ALA A 148 -7.02 -6.61 -14.97
CA ALA A 148 -5.90 -7.12 -14.17
C ALA A 148 -6.39 -7.87 -12.92
N VAL A 149 -7.23 -7.24 -12.10
CA VAL A 149 -7.73 -7.82 -10.84
C VAL A 149 -8.63 -9.04 -11.11
N TYR A 150 -9.52 -8.99 -12.11
CA TYR A 150 -10.37 -10.13 -12.45
C TYR A 150 -9.59 -11.32 -13.01
N SER A 151 -8.41 -11.12 -13.60
CA SER A 151 -7.57 -12.21 -14.11
C SER A 151 -7.10 -13.19 -13.02
N ILE A 152 -7.08 -12.75 -11.75
CA ILE A 152 -6.69 -13.57 -10.60
C ILE A 152 -7.73 -14.64 -10.26
N GLY A 153 -9.00 -14.45 -10.68
CA GLY A 153 -10.07 -15.42 -10.44
C GLY A 153 -10.74 -15.33 -9.07
N TYR A 154 -10.50 -14.24 -8.30
CA TYR A 154 -11.29 -13.97 -7.10
C TYR A 154 -12.75 -13.68 -7.48
N PRO A 155 -13.76 -14.09 -6.69
CA PRO A 155 -15.16 -13.92 -7.08
C PRO A 155 -15.53 -12.47 -7.40
N LYS A 156 -15.93 -12.19 -8.64
CA LYS A 156 -16.20 -10.81 -9.12
C LYS A 156 -17.23 -10.07 -8.23
N GLY A 157 -18.24 -10.78 -7.73
CA GLY A 157 -19.25 -10.21 -6.83
C GLY A 157 -18.74 -9.77 -5.46
N LYS A 158 -17.49 -10.12 -5.11
CA LYS A 158 -16.78 -9.72 -3.90
C LYS A 158 -15.78 -8.59 -4.13
N ILE A 159 -15.74 -8.01 -5.33
CA ILE A 159 -14.78 -6.95 -5.67
C ILE A 159 -15.56 -5.67 -5.93
N ARG A 160 -15.24 -4.62 -5.18
CA ARG A 160 -15.87 -3.29 -5.23
C ARG A 160 -14.83 -2.30 -5.73
N PHE A 161 -15.03 -1.78 -6.94
CA PHE A 161 -14.24 -0.68 -7.46
C PHE A 161 -15.01 0.62 -7.21
N ILE A 162 -14.43 1.51 -6.39
CA ILE A 162 -15.03 2.78 -6.04
C ILE A 162 -14.25 3.88 -6.75
N LYS A 163 -14.85 4.40 -7.83
CA LYS A 163 -14.24 5.42 -8.67
C LYS A 163 -14.48 6.81 -8.09
N GLY A 164 -13.40 7.54 -7.88
CA GLY A 164 -13.40 8.94 -7.47
C GLY A 164 -12.32 9.22 -6.44
N LYS A 165 -12.15 10.49 -6.07
CA LYS A 165 -11.29 10.85 -4.96
C LYS A 165 -11.84 10.23 -3.67
N VAL A 166 -10.94 9.83 -2.77
CA VAL A 166 -11.34 9.25 -1.48
C VAL A 166 -12.16 10.26 -0.67
N GLU A 167 -11.84 11.54 -0.78
CA GLU A 167 -12.55 12.66 -0.14
C GLU A 167 -13.99 12.81 -0.62
N ASP A 168 -14.27 12.42 -1.87
CA ASP A 168 -15.60 12.52 -2.48
C ASP A 168 -16.42 11.22 -2.28
N THR A 169 -15.75 10.08 -2.14
CA THR A 169 -16.38 8.73 -2.14
C THR A 169 -16.55 8.14 -0.74
N ILE A 170 -15.67 8.50 0.20
CA ILE A 170 -15.76 8.11 1.61
C ILE A 170 -16.39 9.27 2.38
N PRO A 171 -17.43 9.05 3.21
CA PRO A 171 -17.95 7.77 3.69
C PRO A 171 -19.14 7.19 2.90
N GLN A 172 -19.45 7.68 1.69
CA GLN A 172 -20.67 7.30 0.95
C GLN A 172 -20.76 5.80 0.66
N SER A 173 -19.63 5.15 0.36
CA SER A 173 -19.53 3.71 0.11
C SER A 173 -18.32 3.13 0.82
N ILE A 174 -18.54 2.48 1.96
CA ILE A 174 -17.49 1.89 2.80
C ILE A 174 -17.95 0.54 3.36
N PRO A 175 -17.02 -0.40 3.67
CA PRO A 175 -17.37 -1.63 4.37
C PRO A 175 -17.86 -1.35 5.79
N GLN A 176 -18.55 -2.32 6.40
CA GLN A 176 -18.97 -2.21 7.80
C GLN A 176 -17.82 -2.45 8.79
N LYS A 177 -16.83 -3.26 8.39
CA LYS A 177 -15.71 -3.69 9.22
C LYS A 177 -14.53 -4.05 8.34
N ILE A 178 -13.33 -3.70 8.77
CA ILE A 178 -12.10 -3.85 7.99
C ILE A 178 -11.13 -4.78 8.75
N ALA A 179 -10.50 -5.72 8.05
CA ALA A 179 -9.43 -6.56 8.58
C ALA A 179 -8.05 -6.10 8.13
N LEU A 180 -7.94 -5.57 6.90
CA LEU A 180 -6.75 -4.93 6.36
C LEU A 180 -7.12 -3.57 5.77
N LEU A 181 -6.48 -2.51 6.25
CA LEU A 181 -6.58 -1.15 5.73
C LEU A 181 -5.22 -0.75 5.15
N ARG A 182 -5.11 -0.62 3.82
CA ARG A 182 -3.90 -0.14 3.14
C ARG A 182 -4.15 1.25 2.56
N LEU A 183 -3.37 2.23 3.00
CA LEU A 183 -3.44 3.63 2.56
C LEU A 183 -2.22 3.95 1.68
N ASP A 184 -2.47 4.38 0.44
CA ASP A 184 -1.47 4.58 -0.62
C ASP A 184 -1.93 5.70 -1.58
N THR A 185 -2.39 6.83 -1.02
CA THR A 185 -2.84 8.00 -1.79
C THR A 185 -1.87 9.18 -1.74
N ASP A 186 -0.65 8.98 -1.22
CA ASP A 186 0.48 9.91 -1.13
C ASP A 186 0.29 11.18 -0.28
N TRP A 187 -0.90 11.81 -0.33
CA TRP A 187 -1.10 13.18 0.13
C TRP A 187 -1.64 13.26 1.55
N TYR A 188 -1.37 14.40 2.19
CA TYR A 188 -1.89 14.68 3.53
C TYR A 188 -3.43 14.55 3.55
N GLU A 189 -4.13 15.22 2.64
CA GLU A 189 -5.58 15.39 2.76
C GLU A 189 -6.33 14.08 2.56
N SER A 190 -5.91 13.26 1.58
CA SER A 190 -6.44 11.93 1.35
C SER A 190 -6.12 10.97 2.50
N THR A 191 -4.85 10.92 2.94
CA THR A 191 -4.43 10.05 4.06
C THR A 191 -5.19 10.40 5.34
N HIS A 192 -5.33 11.69 5.66
CA HIS A 192 -6.06 12.14 6.84
C HIS A 192 -7.55 11.79 6.74
N HIS A 193 -8.18 12.00 5.58
CA HIS A 193 -9.59 11.67 5.34
C HIS A 193 -9.87 10.18 5.50
N GLU A 194 -9.01 9.34 4.90
CA GLU A 194 -9.07 7.88 5.04
C GLU A 194 -8.93 7.44 6.49
N LEU A 195 -7.97 7.98 7.25
CA LEU A 195 -7.80 7.66 8.66
C LEU A 195 -9.03 8.04 9.49
N VAL A 196 -9.60 9.22 9.27
CA VAL A 196 -10.80 9.69 9.99
C VAL A 196 -11.98 8.74 9.79
N HIS A 197 -12.19 8.23 8.57
CA HIS A 197 -13.39 7.47 8.24
C HIS A 197 -13.21 5.94 8.29
N LEU A 198 -12.01 5.42 7.98
CA LEU A 198 -11.77 3.98 7.84
C LEU A 198 -11.04 3.36 9.04
N PHE A 199 -10.14 4.10 9.71
CA PHE A 199 -9.46 3.56 10.90
C PHE A 199 -10.41 3.13 12.03
N PRO A 200 -11.53 3.85 12.30
CA PRO A 200 -12.51 3.39 13.29
C PRO A 200 -13.12 2.02 12.96
N LEU A 201 -13.25 1.69 11.67
CA LEU A 201 -13.84 0.45 11.17
C LEU A 201 -12.86 -0.73 11.15
N LEU A 202 -11.55 -0.47 11.27
CA LEU A 202 -10.54 -1.50 11.42
C LEU A 202 -10.81 -2.32 12.68
N SER A 203 -10.90 -3.63 12.55
CA SER A 203 -11.11 -4.53 13.68
C SER A 203 -9.94 -4.47 14.65
N PRO A 204 -10.17 -4.72 15.95
CA PRO A 204 -9.10 -5.12 16.86
C PRO A 204 -8.33 -6.33 16.29
N GLY A 205 -7.00 -6.27 16.30
CA GLY A 205 -6.14 -7.23 15.60
C GLY A 205 -6.08 -7.05 14.08
N GLY A 206 -6.79 -6.07 13.51
CA GLY A 206 -6.69 -5.71 12.10
C GLY A 206 -5.36 -5.05 11.78
N VAL A 207 -4.94 -5.16 10.53
CA VAL A 207 -3.67 -4.61 10.04
C VAL A 207 -3.92 -3.27 9.35
N ILE A 208 -3.09 -2.29 9.66
CA ILE A 208 -2.98 -1.04 8.89
C ILE A 208 -1.62 -0.96 8.21
N ILE A 209 -1.61 -0.58 6.94
CA ILE A 209 -0.42 -0.29 6.15
C ILE A 209 -0.52 1.15 5.65
N ILE A 210 0.52 1.95 5.89
CA ILE A 210 0.67 3.31 5.35
C ILE A 210 1.86 3.28 4.40
N ASP A 211 1.61 3.34 3.10
CA ASP A 211 2.62 3.04 2.09
C ASP A 211 3.68 4.15 1.97
N ASP A 212 3.24 5.39 2.09
CA ASP A 212 4.04 6.58 1.79
C ASP A 212 4.62 7.30 3.00
N TYR A 213 4.41 6.79 4.21
CA TYR A 213 4.80 7.44 5.46
C TYR A 213 6.29 7.87 5.48
N GLY A 214 7.15 7.05 4.90
CA GLY A 214 8.59 7.30 4.81
C GLY A 214 8.97 8.33 3.75
N TYR A 215 8.17 8.46 2.68
CA TYR A 215 8.51 9.23 1.49
C TYR A 215 7.81 10.58 1.41
N TRP A 216 6.51 10.66 1.68
CA TRP A 216 5.75 11.91 1.63
C TRP A 216 5.54 12.47 3.03
N GLN A 217 6.04 13.68 3.27
CA GLN A 217 5.88 14.38 4.55
C GLN A 217 4.40 14.64 4.86
N GLY A 218 3.57 14.85 3.82
CA GLY A 218 2.12 15.01 3.96
C GLY A 218 1.45 13.76 4.54
N ALA A 219 1.66 12.58 3.93
CA ALA A 219 1.15 11.31 4.45
C ALA A 219 1.62 11.02 5.88
N ARG A 220 2.91 11.28 6.16
CA ARG A 220 3.46 11.16 7.53
C ARG A 220 2.72 12.05 8.51
N GLN A 221 2.64 13.34 8.21
CA GLN A 221 2.04 14.33 9.09
C GLN A 221 0.56 14.01 9.33
N ALA A 222 -0.19 13.64 8.29
CA ALA A 222 -1.59 13.22 8.42
C ALA A 222 -1.75 12.02 9.38
N THR A 223 -0.85 11.05 9.28
CA THR A 223 -0.83 9.87 10.15
C THR A 223 -0.52 10.25 11.60
N ASP A 224 0.55 11.03 11.81
CA ASP A 224 0.99 11.45 13.14
C ASP A 224 -0.05 12.35 13.83
N ASP A 225 -0.61 13.33 13.11
CA ASP A 225 -1.66 14.23 13.60
C ASP A 225 -2.90 13.44 14.04
N TYR A 226 -3.31 12.42 13.28
CA TYR A 226 -4.46 11.57 13.62
C TYR A 226 -4.17 10.70 14.86
N ILE A 227 -2.98 10.09 14.95
CA ILE A 227 -2.57 9.28 16.10
C ILE A 227 -2.53 10.11 17.38
N GLU A 228 -1.90 11.29 17.33
CA GLU A 228 -1.77 12.17 18.49
C GLU A 228 -3.13 12.70 18.95
N LYS A 229 -3.92 13.25 18.03
CA LYS A 229 -5.25 13.81 18.32
C LYS A 229 -6.19 12.81 18.98
N ASN A 230 -6.13 11.54 18.57
CA ASN A 230 -7.00 10.48 19.08
C ASN A 230 -6.33 9.62 20.17
N GLN A 231 -5.11 9.98 20.60
CA GLN A 231 -4.35 9.26 21.63
C GLN A 231 -4.19 7.75 21.34
N ILE A 232 -3.99 7.42 20.06
CA ILE A 232 -3.93 6.04 19.60
C ILE A 232 -2.60 5.41 20.04
N LYS A 233 -2.68 4.31 20.79
CA LYS A 233 -1.51 3.51 21.15
C LYS A 233 -1.16 2.56 20.01
N ILE A 234 -0.17 2.92 19.20
CA ILE A 234 0.24 2.12 18.04
C ILE A 234 1.75 2.21 17.82
N LEU A 235 2.36 1.09 17.41
CA LEU A 235 3.75 1.04 16.98
C LEU A 235 3.79 0.83 15.47
N LEU A 236 4.13 1.88 14.72
CA LEU A 236 4.33 1.82 13.27
C LEU A 236 5.71 1.21 12.98
N ASN A 237 5.73 -0.08 12.65
CA ASN A 237 6.95 -0.76 12.23
C ASN A 237 7.28 -0.47 10.77
N ARG A 238 8.58 -0.43 10.46
CA ARG A 238 9.09 -0.20 9.11
C ARG A 238 8.96 -1.45 8.25
N ILE A 239 8.42 -1.30 7.03
CA ILE A 239 8.47 -2.33 5.98
C ILE A 239 9.76 -2.16 5.18
N ASP A 240 9.88 -1.02 4.50
CA ASP A 240 11.04 -0.58 3.72
C ASP A 240 11.30 0.91 3.99
N ASP A 241 11.98 1.63 3.11
CA ASP A 241 12.20 3.07 3.25
C ASP A 241 10.94 3.93 3.27
N THR A 242 9.84 3.47 2.67
CA THR A 242 8.58 4.22 2.61
C THR A 242 7.53 3.65 3.57
N GLY A 243 7.21 2.36 3.45
CA GLY A 243 6.05 1.76 4.07
C GLY A 243 6.13 1.59 5.59
N ARG A 244 5.00 1.75 6.27
CA ARG A 244 4.79 1.39 7.67
C ARG A 244 3.64 0.41 7.81
N ILE A 245 3.74 -0.46 8.81
CA ILE A 245 2.72 -1.43 9.17
C ILE A 245 2.49 -1.45 10.67
N ALA A 246 1.25 -1.66 11.08
CA ALA A 246 0.90 -1.89 12.47
C ALA A 246 -0.35 -2.77 12.61
N ILE A 247 -0.53 -3.30 13.81
CA ILE A 247 -1.75 -4.00 14.22
C ILE A 247 -2.54 -3.07 15.13
N LYS A 248 -3.84 -2.91 14.85
CA LYS A 248 -4.74 -2.16 15.72
C LYS A 248 -4.94 -2.93 17.02
N LEU A 249 -4.54 -2.32 18.13
CA LEU A 249 -4.76 -2.90 19.45
C LEU A 249 -6.26 -2.88 19.82
N PRO A 250 -6.73 -3.82 20.64
CA PRO A 250 -8.01 -3.67 21.32
C PRO A 250 -8.02 -2.36 22.12
N SER A 251 -9.12 -1.63 22.03
CA SER A 251 -9.44 -0.49 22.90
C SER A 251 -9.67 -0.93 24.33
#